data_AF-A0A1C3HI38-F1
#
_entry.id   AF-A0A1C3HI38-F1
#
_cell.length_a   1.000
_cell.length_b   1.000
_cell.length_c   1.000
_cell.angle_alpha   90.00
_cell.angle_beta   90.00
_cell.angle_gamma   90.00
#
_symmetry.space_group_name_H-M   'P 1'
#
loop_
_entity.id
_entity.type
_entity.pdbx_description
1 polymer ?
#
loop_
_entity_poly.entity_id
_entity_poly.type
_entity_poly.pdbx_seq_one_letter_code
_entity_poly.pdbx_strand_id
1 'polypeptide(L)'
;MKINNHSFVTQKTLQWEWTEGPYAGAVYENTFNADGSMIWKGIKGGEKGQSRTEQYVAYDISDDVSVASWFEPSVGATVNVILNSKSHEIYGFISDKEGRIILKGHFSQIK
;
A
#
# COMPACT_ATOMS: atom_id res chain seq x y z
N MET A 1 -6.51 20.45 4.13
CA MET A 1 -5.14 20.24 4.64
C MET A 1 -4.28 19.82 3.46
N LYS A 2 -3.19 20.52 3.14
CA LYS A 2 -2.26 20.06 2.08
C LYS A 2 -1.40 18.96 2.68
N ILE A 3 -1.51 17.76 2.15
CA ILE A 3 -0.71 16.62 2.59
C ILE A 3 0.56 16.65 1.75
N ASN A 4 1.68 17.02 2.36
CA ASN A 4 2.98 17.00 1.69
C ASN A 4 3.52 15.58 1.70
N ASN A 5 3.21 14.81 0.67
CA ASN A 5 3.78 13.48 0.47
C ASN A 5 5.18 13.63 -0.13
N HIS A 6 6.20 13.64 0.72
CA HIS A 6 7.60 13.48 0.32
C HIS A 6 8.07 12.14 0.86
N SER A 7 7.96 11.11 0.02
CA SER A 7 8.40 9.77 0.37
C SER A 7 8.90 9.01 -0.85
N PHE A 8 9.62 7.91 -0.63
CA PHE A 8 9.98 6.96 -1.68
C PHE A 8 8.78 6.58 -2.57
N VAL A 9 7.59 6.38 -2.00
CA VAL A 9 6.44 5.88 -2.79
C VAL A 9 5.85 6.96 -3.70
N THR A 10 6.06 8.24 -3.42
CA THR A 10 5.44 9.34 -4.15
C THR A 10 5.86 9.35 -5.62
N GLN A 11 4.87 9.46 -6.53
CA GLN A 11 5.06 9.39 -7.98
C GLN A 11 5.60 8.05 -8.50
N LYS A 12 5.34 6.96 -7.77
CA LYS A 12 5.73 5.60 -8.20
C LYS A 12 4.53 4.71 -8.42
N THR A 13 4.73 3.73 -9.30
CA THR A 13 3.87 2.55 -9.38
C THR A 13 4.62 1.35 -8.84
N LEU A 14 4.06 0.76 -7.77
CA LEU A 14 4.60 -0.42 -7.12
C LEU A 14 3.68 -1.62 -7.35
N GLN A 15 4.27 -2.78 -7.60
CA GLN A 15 3.56 -4.05 -7.52
C GLN A 15 4.02 -4.79 -6.28
N TRP A 16 3.10 -5.34 -5.50
CA TRP A 16 3.46 -6.23 -4.41
C TRP A 16 2.64 -7.51 -4.40
N GLU A 17 3.24 -8.56 -3.88
CA GLU A 17 2.57 -9.81 -3.52
C GLU A 17 2.65 -10.00 -2.01
N TRP A 18 1.52 -10.29 -1.37
CA TRP A 18 1.49 -10.70 0.02
C TRP A 18 1.91 -12.17 0.13
N THR A 19 2.86 -12.47 1.01
CA THR A 19 3.36 -13.82 1.26
C THR A 19 2.84 -14.39 2.58
N GLU A 20 2.38 -13.54 3.49
CA GLU A 20 1.84 -13.93 4.80
C GLU A 20 0.54 -13.16 5.12
N GLY A 21 -0.28 -13.76 5.98
CA GLY A 21 -1.56 -13.20 6.44
C GLY A 21 -2.75 -13.57 5.55
N PRO A 22 -3.95 -13.04 5.84
CA PRO A 22 -5.20 -13.45 5.17
C PRO A 22 -5.24 -13.21 3.65
N TYR A 23 -4.36 -12.34 3.15
CA TYR A 23 -4.26 -11.98 1.73
C TYR A 23 -3.10 -12.67 1.02
N ALA A 24 -2.45 -13.68 1.64
CA ALA A 24 -1.32 -14.38 1.04
C ALA A 24 -1.63 -14.91 -0.37
N GLY A 25 -0.71 -14.68 -1.31
CA GLY A 25 -0.81 -14.99 -2.74
C GLY A 25 -1.57 -13.95 -3.58
N ALA A 26 -2.16 -12.92 -2.96
CA ALA A 26 -2.77 -11.80 -3.68
C ALA A 26 -1.70 -10.82 -4.15
N VAL A 27 -1.92 -10.25 -5.34
CA VAL A 27 -1.01 -9.30 -6.00
C VAL A 27 -1.76 -8.04 -6.35
N TYR A 28 -1.14 -6.89 -6.06
CA TYR A 28 -1.72 -5.57 -6.30
C TYR A 28 -0.73 -4.66 -7.04
N GLU A 29 -1.22 -3.86 -7.97
CA GLU A 29 -0.52 -2.69 -8.53
C GLU A 29 -1.05 -1.44 -7.84
N ASN A 30 -0.16 -0.58 -7.34
CA ASN A 30 -0.48 0.63 -6.60
C ASN A 30 0.27 1.81 -7.21
N THR A 31 -0.46 2.80 -7.71
CA THR A 31 0.10 4.03 -8.27
C THR A 31 -0.13 5.18 -7.32
N PHE A 32 0.94 5.74 -6.76
CA PHE A 32 0.91 6.87 -5.83
C PHE A 32 1.17 8.17 -6.61
N ASN A 33 0.17 9.01 -6.75
CA ASN A 33 0.27 10.25 -7.52
C ASN A 33 0.84 11.40 -6.68
N ALA A 34 1.34 12.44 -7.37
CA ALA A 34 1.86 13.65 -6.75
C ALA A 34 0.79 14.48 -6.02
N ASP A 35 -0.47 14.33 -6.42
CA ASP A 35 -1.61 15.08 -5.87
C ASP A 35 -2.15 14.51 -4.55
N GLY A 36 -1.57 13.41 -4.06
CA GLY A 36 -2.02 12.72 -2.84
C GLY A 36 -3.07 11.63 -3.08
N SER A 37 -3.44 11.36 -4.33
CA SER A 37 -4.27 10.19 -4.67
C SER A 37 -3.41 8.94 -4.87
N MET A 38 -3.95 7.79 -4.49
CA MET A 38 -3.38 6.47 -4.77
C MET A 38 -4.43 5.62 -5.47
N ILE A 39 -4.03 4.93 -6.54
CA ILE A 39 -4.88 3.98 -7.26
C ILE A 39 -4.35 2.58 -7.03
N TRP A 40 -5.13 1.71 -6.42
CA TRP A 40 -4.80 0.29 -6.30
C TRP A 40 -5.62 -0.54 -7.28
N LYS A 41 -5.02 -1.63 -7.77
CA LYS A 41 -5.65 -2.59 -8.67
C LYS A 41 -5.28 -4.01 -8.28
N GLY A 42 -6.29 -4.86 -8.07
CA GLY A 42 -6.08 -6.28 -7.81
C GLY A 42 -5.70 -7.03 -9.10
N ILE A 43 -4.50 -7.63 -9.11
CA ILE A 43 -3.96 -8.40 -10.25
C ILE A 43 -4.23 -9.90 -10.08
N LYS A 44 -4.13 -10.39 -8.83
CA LYS A 44 -4.35 -11.79 -8.44
C LYS A 44 -4.94 -11.82 -7.02
N GLY A 45 -5.70 -12.88 -6.71
CA GLY A 45 -6.36 -13.05 -5.40
C GLY A 45 -7.86 -12.72 -5.45
N GLY A 46 -8.47 -12.60 -4.27
CA GLY A 46 -9.91 -12.40 -4.12
C GLY A 46 -10.44 -11.09 -4.74
N GLU A 47 -9.57 -10.09 -4.89
CA GLU A 47 -9.93 -8.77 -5.44
C GLU A 47 -9.46 -8.58 -6.88
N LYS A 48 -9.11 -9.67 -7.58
CA LYS A 48 -8.67 -9.61 -8.97
C LYS A 48 -9.67 -8.86 -9.86
N GLY A 49 -9.16 -7.89 -10.61
CA GLY A 49 -9.94 -7.06 -11.53
C GLY A 49 -10.59 -5.84 -10.87
N GLN A 50 -10.59 -5.75 -9.53
CA GLN A 50 -11.05 -4.55 -8.83
C GLN A 50 -9.99 -3.46 -8.87
N SER A 51 -10.44 -2.21 -8.84
CA SER A 51 -9.60 -1.02 -8.79
C SER A 51 -10.32 0.10 -8.07
N ARG A 52 -9.63 0.84 -7.21
CA ARG A 52 -10.17 2.02 -6.51
C ARG A 52 -9.12 3.11 -6.38
N THR A 53 -9.61 4.32 -6.13
CA THR A 53 -8.79 5.50 -5.88
C THR A 53 -9.06 5.99 -4.46
N GLU A 54 -7.99 6.13 -3.69
CA GLU A 54 -8.02 6.58 -2.31
C GLU A 54 -7.10 7.80 -2.12
N GLN A 55 -7.25 8.48 -0.99
CA GLN A 55 -6.30 9.51 -0.59
C GLN A 55 -5.26 8.90 0.35
N TYR A 56 -3.98 9.15 0.10
CA TYR A 56 -2.90 8.60 0.89
C TYR A 56 -2.06 9.69 1.56
N VAL A 57 -1.47 9.32 2.68
CA VAL A 57 -0.36 10.04 3.31
C VAL A 57 0.88 9.14 3.29
N ALA A 58 2.06 9.73 3.13
CA ALA A 58 3.31 8.97 3.20
C ALA A 58 4.46 9.77 3.81
N TYR A 59 5.44 9.07 4.35
CA TYR A 59 6.61 9.64 5.01
C TYR A 59 7.81 8.69 4.94
N ASP A 60 9.02 9.23 4.76
CA ASP A 60 10.27 8.46 4.86
C ASP A 60 10.73 8.39 6.31
N ILE A 61 10.73 7.19 6.88
CA ILE A 61 11.21 6.90 8.24
C ILE A 61 12.75 6.93 8.28
N SER A 62 13.38 6.41 7.22
CA SER A 62 14.83 6.47 6.96
C SER A 62 15.07 6.39 5.45
N ASP A 63 16.34 6.48 5.02
CA ASP A 63 16.72 6.43 3.60
C ASP A 63 16.14 5.23 2.83
N ASP A 64 16.00 4.08 3.51
CA ASP A 64 15.55 2.82 2.91
C ASP A 64 14.13 2.43 3.35
N VAL A 65 13.49 3.16 4.26
CA VAL A 65 12.19 2.77 4.84
C VAL A 65 11.18 3.89 4.76
N SER A 66 10.05 3.60 4.13
CA SER A 66 8.93 4.53 4.00
C SER A 66 7.64 3.91 4.52
N VAL A 67 6.74 4.76 4.98
CA VAL A 67 5.37 4.38 5.35
C VAL A 67 4.38 5.08 4.44
N ALA A 68 3.32 4.37 4.04
CA ALA A 68 2.14 4.95 3.42
C ALA A 68 0.88 4.48 4.15
N SER A 69 -0.12 5.34 4.24
CA SER A 69 -1.38 5.06 4.92
C SER A 69 -2.54 5.67 4.15
N TRP A 70 -3.65 4.94 4.07
CA TRP A 70 -4.90 5.41 3.49
C TRP A 70 -6.10 4.78 4.21
N PHE A 71 -7.23 5.44 4.08
CA PHE A 71 -8.52 4.93 4.51
C PHE A 71 -9.32 4.51 3.28
N GLU A 72 -9.99 3.37 3.35
CA GLU A 72 -10.87 2.84 2.31
C GLU A 72 -12.34 2.98 2.75
N PRO A 73 -13.05 4.04 2.35
CA PRO A 73 -14.38 4.34 2.85
C PRO A 73 -15.41 3.26 2.51
N SER A 74 -15.21 2.53 1.41
CA SER A 74 -16.14 1.50 0.95
C SER A 74 -16.23 0.29 1.86
N VAL A 75 -15.16 0.01 2.61
CA VAL A 75 -15.09 -1.13 3.53
C VAL A 75 -14.89 -0.69 4.99
N GLY A 76 -14.60 0.59 5.22
CA GLY A 76 -14.39 1.12 6.56
C GLY A 76 -13.09 0.65 7.19
N ALA A 77 -12.05 0.44 6.38
CA ALA A 77 -10.75 -0.04 6.83
C ALA A 77 -9.65 1.02 6.61
N THR A 78 -8.69 1.08 7.52
CA THR A 78 -7.43 1.81 7.32
C THR A 78 -6.34 0.82 6.98
N VAL A 79 -5.60 1.10 5.91
CA VAL A 79 -4.44 0.32 5.49
C VAL A 79 -3.20 1.15 5.71
N ASN A 80 -2.20 0.53 6.34
CA ASN A 80 -0.86 1.08 6.49
C ASN A 80 0.12 0.10 5.89
N VAL A 81 1.08 0.59 5.12
CA VAL A 81 2.16 -0.21 4.56
C VAL A 81 3.50 0.41 4.90
N ILE A 82 4.45 -0.43 5.28
CA ILE A 82 5.84 -0.07 5.53
C ILE A 82 6.66 -0.78 4.46
N LEU A 83 7.42 -0.02 3.68
CA LEU A 83 8.21 -0.51 2.56
C LEU A 83 9.68 -0.33 2.88
N ASN A 84 10.45 -1.41 2.77
CA ASN A 84 11.90 -1.37 2.82
C ASN A 84 12.47 -1.47 1.39
N SER A 85 12.96 -0.37 0.83
CA SER A 85 13.46 -0.29 -0.55
C SER A 85 14.76 -1.07 -0.76
N LYS A 86 15.52 -1.33 0.30
CA LYS A 86 16.74 -2.12 0.26
C LYS A 86 16.49 -3.63 0.23
N SER A 87 15.57 -4.13 1.05
CA SER A 87 15.22 -5.57 1.08
C SER A 87 14.09 -5.95 0.13
N HIS A 88 13.39 -4.96 -0.44
CA HIS A 88 12.17 -5.15 -1.23
C HIS A 88 11.03 -5.83 -0.45
N GLU A 89 11.04 -5.75 0.87
CA GLU A 89 9.96 -6.26 1.72
C GLU A 89 8.91 -5.18 2.00
N ILE A 90 7.66 -5.62 2.11
CA ILE A 90 6.53 -4.79 2.52
C ILE A 90 5.80 -5.43 3.70
N TYR A 91 5.41 -4.60 4.66
CA TYR A 91 4.62 -5.00 5.82
C TYR A 91 3.34 -4.21 5.85
N GLY A 92 2.20 -4.90 5.92
CA GLY A 92 0.87 -4.30 5.91
C GLY A 92 0.17 -4.44 7.25
N PHE A 93 -0.55 -3.41 7.66
CA PHE A 93 -1.49 -3.44 8.77
C PHE A 93 -2.84 -2.94 8.28
N ILE A 94 -3.84 -3.81 8.29
CA ILE A 94 -5.21 -3.44 7.95
C ILE A 94 -6.02 -3.46 9.25
N SER A 95 -6.69 -2.36 9.53
CA SER A 95 -7.51 -2.20 10.73
C SER A 95 -8.91 -1.73 10.36
N ASP A 96 -9.92 -2.38 10.93
CA ASP A 96 -11.32 -2.02 10.78
C ASP A 96 -12.05 -2.13 12.14
N LYS A 97 -13.38 -2.19 12.13
CA LYS A 97 -14.19 -2.36 13.36
C LYS A 97 -14.08 -3.74 13.99
N GLU A 98 -13.71 -4.76 13.23
CA GLU A 98 -13.64 -6.16 13.69
C GLU A 98 -12.26 -6.48 14.27
N GLY A 99 -11.20 -5.82 13.81
CA GLY A 99 -9.88 -6.00 14.41
C GLY A 99 -8.72 -5.42 13.60
N ARG A 100 -7.55 -6.04 13.78
CA ARG A 100 -6.34 -5.75 13.02
C ARG A 100 -5.76 -7.03 12.47
N ILE A 101 -5.31 -6.99 11.23
CA ILE A 101 -4.52 -8.04 10.60
C ILE A 101 -3.17 -7.50 10.18
N ILE A 102 -2.17 -8.39 10.18
CA ILE A 102 -0.81 -8.10 9.74
C ILE A 102 -0.56 -8.90 8.47
N LEU A 103 0.10 -8.25 7.52
CA LEU A 103 0.54 -8.83 6.26
C LEU A 103 2.05 -8.65 6.11
N LYS A 104 2.68 -9.59 5.43
CA LYS A 104 4.06 -9.45 4.94
C LYS A 104 4.08 -9.82 3.47
N GLY A 105 4.92 -9.17 2.70
CA GLY A 105 5.09 -9.44 1.28
C GLY A 105 6.40 -8.92 0.74
N HIS A 106 6.50 -8.93 -0.57
CA HIS A 106 7.58 -8.29 -1.33
C HIS A 106 7.00 -7.34 -2.36
N PHE A 107 7.78 -6.34 -2.76
CA PHE A 107 7.36 -5.37 -3.76
C PHE A 107 8.47 -5.04 -4.76
N SER A 108 8.06 -4.60 -5.94
CA SER A 108 8.93 -4.04 -6.95
C SER A 108 8.33 -2.75 -7.51
N GLN A 109 9.19 -1.84 -7.95
CA GLN A 109 8.78 -0.71 -8.78
C GLN A 109 8.64 -1.21 -10.23
N ILE A 110 7.52 -0.90 -10.87
CA ILE A 110 7.22 -1.39 -12.22
C ILE A 110 7.11 -0.29 -13.29
N LYS A 111 7.14 0.99 -12.88
CA LYS A 111 7.18 2.17 -13.76
C LYS A 111 7.99 3.28 -13.08
#